data_AF-D7RJX6-F1
#
_entry.id   AF-D7RJX6-F1
#
_cell.length_a   1.000
_cell.length_b   1.000
_cell.length_c   1.000
_cell.angle_alpha   90.00
_cell.angle_beta   90.00
_cell.angle_gamma   90.00
#
_symmetry.space_group_name_H-M   'P 1'
#
loop_
_entity.id
_entity.type
_entity.pdbx_description
1 polymer ?
#
loop_
_entity_poly.entity_id
_entity_poly.type
_entity_poly.pdbx_seq_one_letter_code
_entity_poly.pdbx_strand_id
1 'polypeptide(L)'
;PTYSTFTTCVPACSPSCQDPEGWCKGTEVPATCKEGCVCQPGYVLSEQHCVPWSQCGCKDAQGGLLPVGKTWLSHGCTQRCVCKAGAIQCQPFTCPSGSHCQPDATSTDTCAPDKSEQCSVFGDPHYRTFDGLSYRFQGRMTYTLVKTVDVLPDGVEPLVVEGRNKMIPPFTSIFLHEILVMVYGYTIQLQTNLELVVNNQKMAIPYKVNEHLRVTMRSHRLYLITNFELVVSFDGRNNAVISLPSMYEGLVRGLCGNYDKNRR
;
A
#
# COMPACT_ATOMS: atom_id res chain seq x y z
N PRO A 1 2.26 19.18 -30.60
CA PRO A 1 1.84 18.15 -29.63
C PRO A 1 0.32 18.21 -29.42
N THR A 2 -0.29 17.20 -28.79
CA THR A 2 -1.66 17.38 -28.26
C THR A 2 -1.68 18.51 -27.23
N TYR A 3 -2.76 19.29 -27.19
CA TYR A 3 -2.92 20.46 -26.32
C TYR A 3 -1.88 21.59 -26.52
N SER A 4 -1.41 21.77 -27.75
CA SER A 4 -0.51 22.86 -28.14
C SER A 4 -1.02 23.60 -29.38
N THR A 5 -0.69 24.88 -29.49
CA THR A 5 -1.01 25.73 -30.64
C THR A 5 0.28 26.17 -31.32
N PHE A 6 0.32 26.09 -32.64
CA PHE A 6 1.46 26.59 -33.43
C PHE A 6 1.52 28.13 -33.39
N THR A 7 2.73 28.68 -33.30
CA THR A 7 3.02 30.11 -33.38
C THR A 7 4.30 30.33 -34.18
N THR A 8 4.36 31.43 -34.93
CA THR A 8 5.55 31.86 -35.67
C THR A 8 6.62 32.48 -34.77
N CYS A 9 6.26 32.80 -33.53
CA CYS A 9 7.15 33.42 -32.55
C CYS A 9 6.85 32.82 -31.17
N VAL A 10 7.59 31.77 -30.82
CA VAL A 10 7.48 31.12 -29.50
C VAL A 10 8.08 32.06 -28.45
N PRO A 11 7.36 32.32 -27.34
CA PRO A 11 7.93 33.05 -26.21
C PRO A 11 9.17 32.31 -25.71
N ALA A 12 10.29 33.05 -25.61
CA ALA A 12 11.55 32.49 -25.17
C ALA A 12 11.47 31.86 -23.76
N CYS A 13 10.49 32.30 -22.97
CA CYS A 13 10.11 31.73 -21.68
C CYS A 13 8.68 31.21 -21.77
N SER A 14 8.54 29.92 -22.02
CA SER A 14 7.23 29.26 -22.05
C SER A 14 6.98 28.52 -20.71
N PRO A 15 5.77 28.59 -20.15
CA PRO A 15 5.43 27.86 -18.93
C PRO A 15 5.73 26.37 -19.02
N SER A 16 6.42 25.86 -18.01
CA SER A 16 6.79 24.44 -17.90
C SER A 16 6.53 23.93 -16.48
N CYS A 17 6.52 22.61 -16.27
CA CYS A 17 6.45 22.07 -14.91
C CYS A 17 7.63 22.51 -14.02
N GLN A 18 8.73 22.96 -14.63
CA GLN A 18 9.92 23.47 -13.93
C GLN A 18 9.84 24.96 -13.60
N ASP A 19 9.08 25.71 -14.40
CA ASP A 19 8.86 27.16 -14.32
C ASP A 19 7.40 27.45 -14.73
N PRO A 20 6.44 27.34 -13.79
CA PRO A 20 5.01 27.50 -14.08
C PRO A 20 4.66 28.90 -14.56
N GLU A 21 5.44 29.90 -14.15
CA GLU A 21 5.23 31.31 -14.46
C GLU A 21 5.93 31.72 -15.77
N GLY A 22 6.85 30.89 -16.28
CA GLY A 22 7.60 31.15 -17.51
C GLY A 22 8.46 32.41 -17.39
N TRP A 23 9.10 32.62 -16.24
CA TRP A 23 9.88 33.83 -15.95
C TRP A 23 11.36 33.71 -16.33
N CYS A 24 11.86 32.51 -16.67
CA CYS A 24 13.28 32.29 -17.00
C CYS A 24 14.24 32.92 -15.97
N LYS A 25 13.97 32.74 -14.67
CA LYS A 25 14.82 33.34 -13.63
C LYS A 25 16.29 32.92 -13.85
N GLY A 26 17.13 33.87 -14.24
CA GLY A 26 18.58 33.69 -14.37
C GLY A 26 19.09 33.19 -15.72
N THR A 27 18.29 33.22 -16.80
CA THR A 27 18.74 32.83 -18.16
C THR A 27 18.81 34.03 -19.10
N GLU A 28 19.86 34.13 -19.91
CA GLU A 28 19.93 35.08 -21.02
C GLU A 28 18.91 34.66 -22.08
N VAL A 29 17.84 35.44 -22.19
CA VAL A 29 16.74 35.18 -23.09
C VAL A 29 17.18 35.52 -24.53
N PRO A 30 17.13 34.58 -25.48
CA PRO A 30 17.49 34.87 -26.87
C PRO A 30 16.60 35.98 -27.45
N ALA A 31 17.21 37.00 -28.04
CA ALA A 31 16.48 38.12 -28.65
C ALA A 31 15.73 37.73 -29.95
N THR A 32 15.97 36.52 -30.48
CA THR A 32 15.36 36.03 -31.71
C THR A 32 14.32 34.97 -31.39
N CYS A 33 13.06 35.21 -31.76
CA CYS A 33 12.03 34.19 -31.64
C CYS A 33 12.08 33.22 -32.81
N LYS A 34 11.72 31.97 -32.54
CA LYS A 34 11.64 30.89 -33.52
C LYS A 34 10.20 30.39 -33.63
N GLU A 35 9.86 29.87 -34.79
CA GLU A 35 8.58 29.20 -35.02
C GLU A 35 8.52 27.89 -34.22
N GLY A 36 7.34 27.56 -33.69
CA GLY A 36 7.14 26.35 -32.89
C GLY A 36 5.76 26.25 -32.28
N CYS A 37 5.58 25.31 -31.34
CA CYS A 37 4.30 25.09 -30.65
C CYS A 37 4.38 25.55 -29.20
N VAL A 38 3.32 26.21 -28.72
CA VAL A 38 3.15 26.63 -27.32
C VAL A 38 1.97 25.88 -26.72
N CYS A 39 2.07 25.46 -25.47
CA CYS A 39 0.96 24.76 -24.80
C CYS A 39 -0.26 25.67 -24.64
N GLN A 40 -1.45 25.09 -24.75
CA GLN A 40 -2.71 25.80 -24.56
C GLN A 40 -2.88 26.25 -23.09
N PRO A 41 -3.71 27.27 -22.80
CA PRO A 41 -3.99 27.69 -21.43
C PRO A 41 -4.45 26.51 -20.54
N GLY A 42 -3.88 26.41 -19.35
CA GLY A 42 -4.10 25.28 -18.42
C GLY A 42 -3.17 24.09 -18.61
N TYR A 43 -2.35 24.10 -19.68
CA TYR A 43 -1.31 23.12 -19.95
C TYR A 43 0.07 23.77 -19.91
N VAL A 44 1.05 23.00 -19.44
CA VAL A 44 2.44 23.43 -19.36
C VAL A 44 3.34 22.39 -20.02
N LEU A 45 4.51 22.82 -20.46
CA LEU A 45 5.47 21.93 -21.08
C LEU A 45 6.11 21.01 -20.01
N SER A 46 6.01 19.71 -20.22
CA SER A 46 6.74 18.69 -19.47
C SER A 46 7.44 17.79 -20.47
N GLU A 47 8.78 17.80 -20.45
CA GLU A 47 9.60 17.14 -21.47
C GLU A 47 9.23 17.65 -22.89
N GLN A 48 8.50 16.85 -23.68
CA GLN A 48 8.05 17.18 -25.05
C GLN A 48 6.52 17.20 -25.19
N HIS A 49 5.78 17.11 -24.09
CA HIS A 49 4.32 17.03 -24.08
C HIS A 49 3.71 18.18 -23.29
N CYS A 50 2.54 18.65 -23.72
CA CYS A 50 1.73 19.58 -22.94
C CYS A 50 0.85 18.78 -22.00
N VAL A 51 1.10 18.92 -20.69
CA VAL A 51 0.34 18.23 -19.63
C VAL A 51 -0.43 19.26 -18.81
N PRO A 52 -1.59 18.90 -18.24
CA PRO A 52 -2.27 19.77 -17.29
C PRO A 52 -1.34 20.10 -16.12
N TRP A 53 -1.40 21.34 -15.61
CA TRP A 53 -0.57 21.75 -14.46
C TRP A 53 -0.71 20.81 -13.25
N SER A 54 -1.89 20.21 -13.09
CA SER A 54 -2.21 19.26 -12.02
C SER A 54 -1.42 17.95 -12.09
N GLN A 55 -0.81 17.66 -13.25
CA GLN A 55 0.03 16.48 -13.49
C GLN A 55 1.53 16.79 -13.40
N CYS A 56 1.91 18.02 -13.05
CA CYS A 56 3.31 18.36 -12.81
C CYS A 56 3.81 17.83 -11.46
N GLY A 57 4.98 17.19 -11.49
CA GLY A 57 5.74 16.84 -10.29
C GLY A 57 6.19 18.07 -9.50
N CYS A 58 6.57 17.86 -8.24
CA CYS A 58 6.98 18.91 -7.31
C CYS A 58 8.49 18.99 -7.22
N LYS A 59 9.04 20.14 -6.84
CA LYS A 59 10.48 20.25 -6.51
C LYS A 59 10.66 20.18 -5.01
N ASP A 60 11.58 19.33 -4.55
CA ASP A 60 12.02 19.32 -3.15
C ASP A 60 12.94 20.52 -2.85
N ALA A 61 13.34 20.68 -1.58
CA ALA A 61 14.21 21.77 -1.14
C ALA A 61 15.63 21.72 -1.75
N GLN A 62 16.03 20.56 -2.27
CA GLN A 62 17.32 20.30 -2.91
C GLN A 62 17.23 20.41 -4.44
N GLY A 63 16.05 20.74 -4.99
CA GLY A 63 15.80 20.86 -6.42
C GLY A 63 15.50 19.53 -7.13
N GLY A 64 15.38 18.42 -6.41
CA GLY A 64 14.97 17.12 -6.92
C GLY A 64 13.50 17.08 -7.31
N LEU A 65 13.18 16.40 -8.42
CA LEU A 65 11.81 16.29 -8.93
C LEU A 65 11.09 15.10 -8.28
N LEU A 66 9.96 15.37 -7.62
CA LEU A 66 9.09 14.40 -7.00
C LEU A 66 7.88 14.10 -7.91
N PRO A 67 7.54 12.82 -8.15
CA PRO A 67 6.37 12.48 -8.95
C PRO A 67 5.07 12.89 -8.25
N VAL A 68 4.06 13.23 -9.05
CA VAL A 68 2.72 13.56 -8.55
C VAL A 68 2.15 12.37 -7.79
N GLY A 69 1.50 12.65 -6.66
CA GLY A 69 0.92 11.65 -5.78
C GLY A 69 1.92 10.98 -4.85
N LYS A 70 3.24 11.25 -4.98
CA LYS A 70 4.22 10.76 -4.02
C LYS A 70 3.90 11.31 -2.63
N THR A 71 3.79 10.41 -1.66
CA THR A 71 3.59 10.70 -0.25
C THR A 71 4.82 10.30 0.56
N TRP A 72 5.16 11.09 1.57
CA TRP A 72 6.24 10.78 2.49
C TRP A 72 6.01 11.42 3.86
N LEU A 73 6.76 10.97 4.87
CA LEU A 73 6.77 11.59 6.19
C LEU A 73 7.97 12.54 6.29
N SER A 74 7.76 13.67 6.97
CA SER A 74 8.85 14.56 7.36
C SER A 74 9.75 13.92 8.41
N HIS A 75 10.92 14.50 8.62
CA HIS A 75 11.81 14.11 9.70
C HIS A 75 11.10 14.16 11.07
N GLY A 76 11.24 13.10 11.86
CA GLY A 76 10.55 12.88 13.13
C GLY A 76 9.07 12.50 12.99
N CYS A 77 8.60 12.15 11.79
CA CYS A 77 7.20 11.79 11.50
C CYS A 77 6.18 12.82 11.99
N THR A 78 6.55 14.11 11.94
CA THR A 78 5.73 15.22 12.46
C THR A 78 4.69 15.71 11.45
N GLN A 79 4.93 15.46 10.17
CA GLN A 79 4.08 15.85 9.07
C GLN A 79 4.05 14.77 8.00
N ARG A 80 2.89 14.61 7.36
CA ARG A 80 2.73 13.81 6.14
C ARG A 80 2.60 14.75 4.96
N CYS A 81 3.47 14.61 3.98
CA CYS A 81 3.55 15.44 2.80
C CYS A 81 3.13 14.67 1.55
N VAL A 82 2.48 15.36 0.62
CA VAL A 82 2.10 14.83 -0.69
C VAL A 82 2.46 15.83 -1.78
N CYS A 83 3.02 15.34 -2.88
CA CYS A 83 3.18 16.14 -4.08
C CYS A 83 1.85 16.18 -4.85
N LYS A 84 1.19 17.35 -4.90
CA LYS A 84 -0.08 17.51 -5.60
C LYS A 84 -0.08 18.81 -6.39
N ALA A 85 -0.27 18.67 -7.71
CA ALA A 85 -0.37 19.79 -8.63
C ALA A 85 0.85 20.74 -8.55
N GLY A 86 2.06 20.20 -8.72
CA GLY A 86 3.30 20.98 -8.69
C GLY A 86 3.71 21.54 -7.32
N ALA A 87 2.87 21.43 -6.29
CA ALA A 87 3.14 21.93 -4.95
C ALA A 87 3.19 20.80 -3.91
N ILE A 88 4.10 20.94 -2.94
CA ILE A 88 4.17 20.05 -1.78
C ILE A 88 3.14 20.53 -0.75
N GLN A 89 2.21 19.65 -0.39
CA GLN A 89 1.22 19.90 0.64
C GLN A 89 1.49 19.00 1.85
N CYS A 90 1.74 19.60 3.02
CA CYS A 90 2.03 18.86 4.24
C CYS A 90 0.93 19.10 5.29
N GLN A 91 0.59 18.05 6.02
CA GLN A 91 -0.38 18.08 7.12
C GLN A 91 0.28 17.53 8.39
N PRO A 92 -0.07 18.03 9.59
CA PRO A 92 0.38 17.43 10.84
C PRO A 92 0.07 15.93 10.87
N PHE A 93 1.04 15.15 11.32
CA PHE A 93 0.94 13.70 11.39
C PHE A 93 1.64 13.19 12.64
N THR A 94 1.19 12.04 13.13
CA THR A 94 1.85 11.32 14.22
C THR A 94 1.67 9.85 13.93
N CYS A 95 2.73 9.05 14.16
CA CYS A 95 2.64 7.62 13.96
C CYS A 95 1.49 7.01 14.78
N PRO A 96 0.77 6.03 14.24
CA PRO A 96 -0.28 5.32 14.96
C PRO A 96 0.21 4.77 16.30
N SER A 97 -0.68 4.67 17.29
CA SER A 97 -0.38 4.00 18.55
C SER A 97 0.15 2.59 18.30
N GLY A 98 1.18 2.16 19.03
CA GLY A 98 1.84 0.85 18.78
C GLY A 98 2.83 0.86 17.62
N SER A 99 3.29 2.04 17.20
CA SER A 99 4.40 2.24 16.28
C SER A 99 5.22 3.47 16.69
N HIS A 100 6.47 3.51 16.24
CA HIS A 100 7.39 4.63 16.47
C HIS A 100 8.00 5.13 15.17
N CYS A 101 8.42 6.39 15.17
CA CYS A 101 9.11 6.95 14.02
C CYS A 101 10.54 6.39 13.94
N GLN A 102 10.85 5.76 12.81
CA GLN A 102 12.16 5.22 12.52
C GLN A 102 12.77 5.98 11.33
N PRO A 103 13.97 6.57 11.48
CA PRO A 103 14.69 7.16 10.35
C PRO A 103 15.07 6.08 9.35
N ASP A 104 14.69 6.25 8.08
CA ASP A 104 15.18 5.39 6.99
C ASP A 104 16.47 6.00 6.42
N ALA A 105 17.51 5.18 6.28
CA ALA A 105 18.81 5.58 5.75
C ALA A 105 18.75 6.13 4.30
N THR A 106 17.63 5.93 3.60
CA THR A 106 17.54 6.19 2.15
C THR A 106 16.66 7.35 1.70
N SER A 107 15.98 8.08 2.60
CA SER A 107 15.60 9.52 2.45
C SER A 107 14.30 9.96 3.17
N THR A 108 13.49 9.06 3.74
CA THR A 108 12.23 9.45 4.40
C THR A 108 11.91 8.59 5.62
N ASP A 109 11.57 9.22 6.74
CA ASP A 109 11.20 8.49 7.96
C ASP A 109 9.94 7.65 7.73
N THR A 110 9.84 6.55 8.47
CA THR A 110 8.71 5.61 8.40
C THR A 110 8.20 5.28 9.80
N CYS A 111 6.92 4.92 9.92
CA CYS A 111 6.40 4.39 11.18
C CYS A 111 6.67 2.89 11.23
N ALA A 112 7.59 2.47 12.10
CA ALA A 112 7.88 1.09 12.36
C ALA A 112 7.02 0.57 13.52
N PRO A 113 6.41 -0.62 13.40
CA PRO A 113 5.62 -1.18 14.48
C PRO A 113 6.52 -1.57 15.67
N ASP A 114 6.02 -1.39 16.90
CA ASP A 114 6.78 -1.75 18.10
C ASP A 114 6.94 -3.27 18.24
N LYS A 115 5.90 -4.02 17.84
CA LYS A 115 5.88 -5.48 17.83
C LYS A 115 4.81 -6.00 16.88
N SER A 116 4.79 -7.31 16.69
CA SER A 116 3.71 -8.03 15.99
C SER A 116 3.27 -9.23 16.80
N GLU A 117 1.96 -9.49 16.84
CA GLU A 117 1.40 -10.72 17.42
C GLU A 117 0.81 -11.62 16.33
N GLN A 118 0.66 -12.91 16.66
CA GLN A 118 0.22 -13.92 15.70
C GLN A 118 -1.12 -14.53 16.08
N CYS A 119 -2.01 -14.61 15.10
CA CYS A 119 -3.16 -15.49 15.10
C CYS A 119 -2.87 -16.72 14.24
N SER A 120 -3.28 -17.91 14.67
CA SER A 120 -3.11 -19.13 13.90
C SER A 120 -4.38 -19.96 13.79
N VAL A 121 -4.53 -20.61 12.64
CA VAL A 121 -5.56 -21.59 12.33
C VAL A 121 -4.86 -22.89 11.96
N PHE A 122 -5.19 -24.01 12.59
CA PHE A 122 -4.52 -25.29 12.35
C PHE A 122 -5.40 -26.49 12.69
N GLY A 123 -5.16 -27.64 12.04
CA GLY A 123 -5.86 -28.88 12.39
C GLY A 123 -7.37 -28.82 12.16
N ASP A 124 -8.16 -29.36 13.09
CA ASP A 124 -9.62 -29.59 12.99
C ASP A 124 -10.50 -28.45 13.59
N PRO A 125 -10.68 -27.38 12.83
CA PRO A 125 -9.83 -26.21 12.95
C PRO A 125 -9.78 -25.67 14.39
N HIS A 126 -8.57 -25.68 14.94
CA HIS A 126 -8.18 -24.94 16.13
C HIS A 126 -7.76 -23.53 15.76
N TYR A 127 -8.19 -22.58 16.58
CA TYR A 127 -7.85 -21.17 16.46
C TYR A 127 -7.05 -20.75 17.69
N ARG A 128 -6.03 -19.93 17.47
CA ARG A 128 -5.33 -19.18 18.52
C ARG A 128 -5.37 -17.71 18.14
N THR A 129 -6.01 -16.87 18.95
CA THR A 129 -6.15 -15.42 18.72
C THR A 129 -4.82 -14.68 18.92
N PHE A 130 -4.76 -13.41 18.54
CA PHE A 130 -3.60 -12.54 18.79
C PHE A 130 -3.28 -12.42 20.28
N ASP A 131 -4.30 -12.38 21.13
CA ASP A 131 -4.16 -12.32 22.60
C ASP A 131 -3.85 -13.71 23.21
N GLY A 132 -3.86 -14.75 22.38
CA GLY A 132 -3.49 -16.11 22.74
C GLY A 132 -4.63 -16.96 23.29
N LEU A 133 -5.89 -16.56 23.15
CA LEU A 133 -7.05 -17.43 23.44
C LEU A 133 -7.07 -18.58 22.42
N SER A 134 -7.15 -19.82 22.91
CA SER A 134 -7.24 -21.00 22.07
C SER A 134 -8.63 -21.61 22.15
N TYR A 135 -9.25 -21.89 21.00
CA TYR A 135 -10.58 -22.50 20.92
C TYR A 135 -10.74 -23.33 19.64
N ARG A 136 -11.86 -24.06 19.54
CA ARG A 136 -12.21 -24.86 18.36
C ARG A 136 -13.46 -24.28 17.71
N PHE A 137 -13.49 -24.26 16.38
CA PHE A 137 -14.67 -23.82 15.63
C PHE A 137 -14.80 -24.61 14.34
N GLN A 138 -15.80 -25.48 14.27
CA GLN A 138 -16.01 -26.44 13.16
C GLN A 138 -17.02 -25.92 12.12
N GLY A 139 -16.86 -24.66 11.72
CA GLY A 139 -17.70 -24.06 10.68
C GLY A 139 -17.37 -24.56 9.27
N ARG A 140 -18.37 -24.66 8.38
CA ARG A 140 -18.26 -25.20 7.00
C ARG A 140 -18.34 -24.15 5.87
N MET A 141 -18.04 -22.90 6.19
CA MET A 141 -18.12 -21.77 5.27
C MET A 141 -16.82 -20.96 5.26
N THR A 142 -16.86 -19.81 4.59
CA THR A 142 -15.85 -18.75 4.71
C THR A 142 -16.14 -17.93 5.95
N TYR A 143 -15.10 -17.66 6.74
CA TYR A 143 -15.19 -16.87 7.96
C TYR A 143 -14.15 -15.77 7.97
N THR A 144 -14.55 -14.61 8.44
CA THR A 144 -13.64 -13.49 8.69
C THR A 144 -12.74 -13.81 9.87
N LEU A 145 -11.45 -14.01 9.58
CA LEU A 145 -10.42 -14.21 10.60
C LEU A 145 -10.04 -12.88 11.22
N VAL A 146 -9.79 -11.88 10.36
CA VAL A 146 -9.42 -10.52 10.74
C VAL A 146 -10.13 -9.56 9.80
N LYS A 147 -10.77 -8.54 10.33
CA LYS A 147 -11.28 -7.39 9.58
C LYS A 147 -11.06 -6.14 10.40
N THR A 148 -10.54 -5.09 9.77
CA THR A 148 -10.43 -3.77 10.40
C THR A 148 -11.82 -3.17 10.69
N VAL A 149 -11.90 -2.37 11.74
CA VAL A 149 -13.08 -1.53 12.00
C VAL A 149 -13.29 -0.49 10.88
N ASP A 150 -14.50 0.08 10.80
CA ASP A 150 -14.87 0.96 9.69
C ASP A 150 -14.14 2.32 9.71
N VAL A 151 -13.74 2.78 10.90
CA VAL A 151 -13.02 4.05 11.09
C VAL A 151 -11.62 3.77 11.60
N LEU A 152 -10.62 4.06 10.78
CA LEU A 152 -9.20 3.86 11.11
C LEU A 152 -8.48 5.20 11.28
N PRO A 153 -7.46 5.25 12.16
CA PRO A 153 -6.58 6.41 12.25
C PRO A 153 -5.72 6.54 10.99
N ASP A 154 -5.24 7.77 10.74
CA ASP A 154 -4.33 8.04 9.64
C ASP A 154 -3.08 7.15 9.71
N GLY A 155 -2.70 6.56 8.58
CA GLY A 155 -1.51 5.68 8.48
C GLY A 155 -1.77 4.20 8.78
N VAL A 156 -3.02 3.82 9.10
CA VAL A 156 -3.42 2.41 9.22
C VAL A 156 -4.25 1.99 8.00
N GLU A 157 -3.86 0.90 7.37
CA GLU A 157 -4.47 0.41 6.14
C GLU A 157 -5.66 -0.52 6.41
N PRO A 158 -6.80 -0.36 5.72
CA PRO A 158 -7.91 -1.29 5.86
C PRO A 158 -7.54 -2.67 5.28
N LEU A 159 -7.92 -3.74 5.99
CA LEU A 159 -7.66 -5.10 5.55
C LEU A 159 -8.77 -6.06 5.98
N VAL A 160 -8.94 -7.12 5.19
CA VAL A 160 -9.75 -8.28 5.54
C VAL A 160 -8.97 -9.55 5.23
N VAL A 161 -8.94 -10.48 6.18
CA VAL A 161 -8.42 -11.83 6.01
C VAL A 161 -9.54 -12.81 6.33
N GLU A 162 -9.87 -13.65 5.37
CA GLU A 162 -10.88 -14.70 5.51
C GLU A 162 -10.24 -16.08 5.35
N GLY A 163 -10.76 -17.04 6.09
CA GLY A 163 -10.41 -18.45 5.96
C GLY A 163 -11.63 -19.24 5.53
N ARG A 164 -11.48 -20.03 4.46
CA ARG A 164 -12.54 -20.95 4.04
C ARG A 164 -12.24 -22.34 4.55
N ASN A 165 -13.19 -22.86 5.32
CA ASN A 165 -13.17 -24.23 5.77
C ASN A 165 -13.99 -25.09 4.82
N LYS A 166 -13.45 -26.26 4.44
CA LYS A 166 -14.12 -27.21 3.55
C LYS A 166 -14.18 -28.58 4.21
N MET A 167 -15.35 -29.20 4.14
CA MET A 167 -15.52 -30.60 4.54
C MET A 167 -14.95 -31.52 3.46
N ILE A 168 -14.13 -32.49 3.86
CA ILE A 168 -13.54 -33.48 2.96
C ILE A 168 -14.28 -34.82 3.13
N PRO A 169 -15.06 -35.29 2.14
CA PRO A 169 -15.68 -36.62 2.15
C PRO A 169 -14.63 -37.74 2.01
N PRO A 170 -14.85 -38.95 2.56
CA PRO A 170 -16.01 -39.40 3.34
C PRO A 170 -15.94 -39.09 4.83
N PHE A 171 -14.81 -38.58 5.34
CA PHE A 171 -14.48 -38.55 6.77
C PHE A 171 -15.12 -37.43 7.58
N THR A 172 -16.02 -36.62 7.00
CA THR A 172 -16.66 -35.44 7.64
C THR A 172 -15.70 -34.41 8.25
N SER A 173 -14.40 -34.55 8.04
CA SER A 173 -13.39 -33.67 8.62
C SER A 173 -13.41 -32.32 7.92
N ILE A 174 -13.37 -31.26 8.72
CA ILE A 174 -13.39 -29.88 8.26
C ILE A 174 -12.00 -29.29 8.46
N PHE A 175 -11.38 -28.87 7.37
CA PHE A 175 -10.07 -28.24 7.39
C PHE A 175 -10.11 -26.89 6.68
N LEU A 176 -9.18 -26.03 7.07
CA LEU A 176 -8.86 -24.86 6.27
C LEU A 176 -8.48 -25.31 4.86
N HIS A 177 -8.99 -24.61 3.85
CA HIS A 177 -8.78 -24.94 2.44
C HIS A 177 -8.12 -23.79 1.69
N GLU A 178 -8.49 -22.56 1.98
CA GLU A 178 -7.91 -21.38 1.36
C GLU A 178 -7.95 -20.19 2.33
N ILE A 179 -7.00 -19.28 2.15
CA ILE A 179 -6.97 -17.97 2.79
C ILE A 179 -7.19 -16.90 1.73
N LEU A 180 -8.15 -16.02 1.97
CA LEU A 180 -8.44 -14.85 1.14
C LEU A 180 -7.99 -13.59 1.89
N VAL A 181 -7.19 -12.75 1.24
CA VAL A 181 -6.70 -11.47 1.77
C VAL A 181 -7.16 -10.35 0.86
N MET A 182 -7.85 -9.36 1.42
CA MET A 182 -8.23 -8.12 0.74
C MET A 182 -7.48 -6.96 1.37
N VAL A 183 -6.58 -6.34 0.60
CA VAL A 183 -5.74 -5.22 1.04
C VAL A 183 -5.30 -4.40 -0.18
N TYR A 184 -5.17 -3.09 -0.05
CA TYR A 184 -4.81 -2.19 -1.17
C TYR A 184 -5.72 -2.29 -2.40
N GLY A 185 -6.98 -2.69 -2.22
CA GLY A 185 -7.91 -2.96 -3.31
C GLY A 185 -7.65 -4.25 -4.11
N TYR A 186 -6.65 -5.05 -3.72
CA TYR A 186 -6.39 -6.36 -4.32
C TYR A 186 -7.09 -7.46 -3.55
N THR A 187 -7.49 -8.50 -4.28
CA THR A 187 -8.05 -9.74 -3.73
C THR A 187 -7.04 -10.87 -3.98
N ILE A 188 -6.40 -11.38 -2.94
CA ILE A 188 -5.34 -12.39 -3.01
C ILE A 188 -5.81 -13.68 -2.34
N GLN A 189 -5.79 -14.78 -3.06
CA GLN A 189 -6.14 -16.11 -2.53
C GLN A 189 -4.90 -16.99 -2.48
N LEU A 190 -4.61 -17.51 -1.28
CA LEU A 190 -3.61 -18.54 -1.03
C LEU A 190 -4.36 -19.87 -0.93
N GLN A 191 -4.20 -20.72 -1.94
CA GLN A 191 -4.99 -21.94 -2.10
C GLN A 191 -4.18 -23.20 -1.78
N THR A 192 -4.89 -24.32 -1.61
CA THR A 192 -4.25 -25.64 -1.46
C THR A 192 -3.26 -25.92 -2.58
N ASN A 193 -2.30 -26.82 -2.35
CA ASN A 193 -1.21 -27.13 -3.28
C ASN A 193 -0.30 -25.92 -3.58
N LEU A 194 -0.31 -24.91 -2.70
CA LEU A 194 0.52 -23.71 -2.80
C LEU A 194 0.25 -22.88 -4.06
N GLU A 195 -1.00 -22.86 -4.51
CA GLU A 195 -1.42 -22.03 -5.65
C GLU A 195 -1.76 -20.60 -5.23
N LEU A 196 -1.43 -19.63 -6.08
CA LEU A 196 -1.70 -18.21 -5.88
C LEU A 196 -2.68 -17.70 -6.93
N VAL A 197 -3.74 -17.03 -6.48
CA VAL A 197 -4.68 -16.30 -7.34
C VAL A 197 -4.74 -14.86 -6.89
N VAL A 198 -4.58 -13.91 -7.82
CA VAL A 198 -4.68 -12.46 -7.58
C VAL A 198 -5.73 -11.89 -8.52
N ASN A 199 -6.75 -11.21 -7.98
CA ASN A 199 -7.87 -10.65 -8.76
C ASN A 199 -8.46 -11.66 -9.76
N ASN A 200 -8.72 -12.88 -9.28
CA ASN A 200 -9.26 -14.01 -10.05
C ASN A 200 -8.35 -14.56 -11.17
N GLN A 201 -7.07 -14.18 -11.20
CA GLN A 201 -6.08 -14.71 -12.14
C GLN A 201 -5.01 -15.53 -11.42
N LYS A 202 -4.69 -16.72 -11.94
CA LYS A 202 -3.66 -17.59 -11.39
C LYS A 202 -2.28 -17.03 -11.70
N MET A 203 -1.44 -16.90 -10.68
CA MET A 203 -0.11 -16.28 -10.79
C MET A 203 1.00 -17.27 -10.44
N ALA A 204 2.17 -17.10 -11.04
CA ALA A 204 3.39 -17.80 -10.64
C ALA A 204 4.03 -17.13 -9.40
N ILE A 205 4.71 -17.91 -8.57
CA ILE A 205 5.37 -17.44 -7.33
C ILE A 205 6.90 -17.50 -7.52
N PRO A 206 7.68 -16.50 -7.07
CA PRO A 206 7.27 -15.29 -6.36
C PRO A 206 6.52 -14.31 -7.25
N TYR A 207 5.63 -13.52 -6.64
CA TYR A 207 4.83 -12.53 -7.32
C TYR A 207 4.87 -11.20 -6.57
N LYS A 208 5.27 -10.12 -7.25
CA LYS A 208 5.18 -8.76 -6.73
C LYS A 208 3.88 -8.14 -7.23
N VAL A 209 2.92 -7.94 -6.33
CA VAL A 209 1.60 -7.38 -6.70
C VAL A 209 1.76 -5.89 -7.01
N ASN A 210 2.51 -5.17 -6.16
CA ASN A 210 2.95 -3.79 -6.37
C ASN A 210 4.20 -3.52 -5.50
N GLU A 211 4.62 -2.25 -5.39
CA GLU A 211 5.78 -1.86 -4.54
C GLU A 211 5.60 -2.17 -3.05
N HIS A 212 4.36 -2.34 -2.58
CA HIS A 212 3.99 -2.45 -1.18
C HIS A 212 3.53 -3.86 -0.77
N LEU A 213 3.31 -4.77 -1.72
CA LEU A 213 2.71 -6.07 -1.51
C LEU A 213 3.35 -7.13 -2.40
N ARG A 214 3.80 -8.22 -1.79
CA ARG A 214 4.40 -9.36 -2.50
C ARG A 214 3.99 -10.69 -1.89
N VAL A 215 4.00 -11.72 -2.71
CA VAL A 215 3.84 -13.11 -2.32
C VAL A 215 5.10 -13.88 -2.66
N THR A 216 5.62 -14.62 -1.69
CA THR A 216 6.84 -15.43 -1.83
C THR A 216 6.60 -16.83 -1.27
N MET A 217 7.46 -17.77 -1.63
CA MET A 217 7.45 -19.11 -1.07
C MET A 217 8.73 -19.36 -0.29
N ARG A 218 8.61 -19.83 0.96
CA ARG A 218 9.74 -20.26 1.79
C ARG A 218 9.33 -21.50 2.57
N SER A 219 10.21 -22.49 2.66
CA SER A 219 9.98 -23.72 3.46
C SER A 219 8.62 -24.39 3.20
N HIS A 220 8.21 -24.50 1.93
CA HIS A 220 6.90 -25.06 1.51
C HIS A 220 5.68 -24.32 2.10
N ARG A 221 5.79 -23.02 2.32
CA ARG A 221 4.67 -22.14 2.70
C ARG A 221 4.64 -20.92 1.81
N LEU A 222 3.43 -20.48 1.48
CA LEU A 222 3.20 -19.17 0.90
C LEU A 222 3.30 -18.12 2.00
N TYR A 223 3.89 -16.97 1.66
CA TYR A 223 3.97 -15.78 2.50
C TYR A 223 3.52 -14.58 1.69
N LEU A 224 2.39 -14.00 2.06
CA LEU A 224 1.97 -12.66 1.66
C LEU A 224 2.58 -11.67 2.65
N ILE A 225 3.28 -10.65 2.14
CA ILE A 225 4.02 -9.67 2.94
C ILE A 225 3.70 -8.27 2.41
N THR A 226 3.27 -7.37 3.31
CA THR A 226 3.06 -5.95 3.01
C THR A 226 4.21 -5.09 3.53
N ASN A 227 4.30 -3.84 3.07
CA ASN A 227 5.19 -2.81 3.60
C ASN A 227 4.86 -2.36 5.04
N PHE A 228 3.60 -2.46 5.49
CA PHE A 228 3.23 -2.24 6.90
C PHE A 228 3.38 -3.49 7.77
N GLU A 229 4.14 -4.49 7.30
CA GLU A 229 4.50 -5.69 8.06
C GLU A 229 3.36 -6.66 8.44
N LEU A 230 2.18 -6.58 7.81
CA LEU A 230 1.26 -7.73 7.78
C LEU A 230 1.94 -8.90 7.06
N VAL A 231 1.95 -10.05 7.71
CA VAL A 231 2.40 -11.31 7.12
C VAL A 231 1.33 -12.37 7.25
N VAL A 232 0.86 -12.90 6.12
CA VAL A 232 -0.05 -14.04 6.10
C VAL A 232 0.69 -15.23 5.50
N SER A 233 0.84 -16.29 6.28
CA SER A 233 1.45 -17.53 5.82
C SER A 233 0.44 -18.66 5.72
N PHE A 234 0.57 -19.50 4.70
CA PHE A 234 -0.28 -20.66 4.47
C PHE A 234 0.54 -21.84 3.94
N ASP A 235 0.33 -23.03 4.50
CA ASP A 235 1.08 -24.24 4.13
C ASP A 235 0.52 -25.01 2.93
N GLY A 236 -0.53 -24.49 2.29
CA GLY A 236 -1.21 -25.17 1.19
C GLY A 236 -2.05 -26.37 1.66
N ARG A 237 -2.23 -26.56 2.96
CA ARG A 237 -3.03 -27.62 3.58
C ARG A 237 -3.96 -27.00 4.60
N ASN A 238 -3.70 -27.18 5.89
CA ASN A 238 -4.64 -26.88 6.96
C ASN A 238 -4.08 -25.90 8.00
N ASN A 239 -2.94 -25.27 7.73
CA ASN A 239 -2.31 -24.34 8.66
C ASN A 239 -2.08 -22.96 8.04
N ALA A 240 -2.65 -21.94 8.67
CA ALA A 240 -2.36 -20.54 8.39
C ALA A 240 -1.92 -19.80 9.64
N VAL A 241 -1.04 -18.82 9.47
CA VAL A 241 -0.60 -17.90 10.52
C VAL A 241 -0.67 -16.49 9.98
N ILE A 242 -1.35 -15.61 10.71
CA ILE A 242 -1.50 -14.19 10.43
C ILE A 242 -0.68 -13.46 11.49
N SER A 243 0.37 -12.75 11.09
CA SER A 243 1.13 -11.83 11.95
C SER A 243 0.66 -10.42 11.67
N LEU A 244 0.21 -9.72 12.70
CA LEU A 244 -0.32 -8.37 12.59
C LEU A 244 0.46 -7.42 13.52
N PRO A 245 0.90 -6.25 13.04
CA PRO A 245 1.64 -5.30 13.86
C PRO A 245 0.77 -4.60 14.90
N SER A 246 1.38 -4.14 16.00
CA SER A 246 0.71 -3.51 17.15
C SER A 246 -0.04 -2.22 16.82
N MET A 247 0.19 -1.60 15.67
CA MET A 247 -0.64 -0.48 15.20
C MET A 247 -2.10 -0.85 14.92
N TYR A 248 -2.43 -2.15 14.85
CA TYR A 248 -3.80 -2.65 14.71
C TYR A 248 -4.44 -3.05 16.05
N GLU A 249 -3.77 -2.79 17.19
CA GLU A 249 -4.28 -3.14 18.52
C GLU A 249 -5.64 -2.46 18.78
N GLY A 250 -6.66 -3.25 19.09
CA GLY A 250 -8.03 -2.79 19.29
C GLY A 250 -8.78 -2.38 18.00
N LEU A 251 -8.14 -2.38 16.83
CA LEU A 251 -8.68 -1.92 15.54
C LEU A 251 -9.18 -3.04 14.63
N VAL A 252 -9.12 -4.29 15.06
CA VAL A 252 -9.59 -5.45 14.27
C VAL A 252 -10.66 -6.23 14.99
N ARG A 253 -11.43 -7.04 14.25
CA ARG A 253 -12.43 -7.99 14.77
C ARG A 253 -12.41 -9.26 13.90
N GLY A 254 -12.97 -10.35 14.42
CA GLY A 254 -13.11 -11.62 13.72
C GLY A 254 -12.75 -12.81 14.61
N LEU A 255 -12.54 -13.98 13.99
CA LEU A 255 -12.15 -15.19 14.73
C LEU A 255 -10.77 -15.07 15.40
N CYS A 256 -9.91 -14.16 14.96
CA CYS A 256 -8.63 -13.87 15.61
C CYS A 256 -8.74 -12.89 16.80
N GLY A 257 -9.96 -12.51 17.21
CA GLY A 257 -10.19 -11.59 18.32
C GLY A 257 -10.10 -10.11 17.91
N ASN A 258 -9.95 -9.26 18.91
CA ASN A 258 -9.84 -7.80 18.75
C ASN A 258 -8.42 -7.25 18.96
N TYR A 259 -7.47 -8.11 19.36
CA TYR A 259 -6.07 -7.77 19.56
C TYR A 259 -5.92 -6.61 20.55
N ASP A 260 -6.43 -6.74 21.77
CA ASP A 260 -6.40 -5.69 22.80
C ASP A 260 -5.58 -6.09 24.05
N LYS A 261 -4.77 -7.15 23.94
CA LYS A 261 -3.99 -7.79 25.01
C LYS A 261 -4.84 -8.43 26.09
N ASN A 262 -6.15 -8.57 25.89
CA ASN A 262 -7.05 -9.27 26.78
C ASN A 262 -7.50 -10.60 26.16
N ARG A 263 -7.40 -11.67 26.95
CA ARG A 263 -7.78 -13.03 26.52
C ARG A 263 -9.26 -13.34 26.72
N ARG A 264 -10.01 -12.42 27.33
CA ARG A 264 -11.40 -12.60 27.74
C ARG A 264 -12.36 -11.90 26.80
#